data_AF-X0UJJ8-F1
#
_entry.id   AF-X0UJJ8-F1
#
_cell.length_a   1.000
_cell.length_b   1.000
_cell.length_c   1.000
_cell.angle_alpha   90.00
_cell.angle_beta   90.00
_cell.angle_gamma   90.00
#
_symmetry.space_group_name_H-M   'P 1'
#
loop_
_entity.id
_entity.type
_entity.pdbx_description
1 polymer ?
#
loop_
_entity_poly.entity_id
_entity_poly.type
_entity_poly.pdbx_seq_one_letter_code
_entity_poly.pdbx_strand_id
1 'polypeptide(L)'
;HQILLHTTADGEQLHIQYPGKESERYDDKQRPWDFFPRVMLKDGYGKDISFKDIWDALFEGLESKKSEVSRELQGLAAVFFRMAYMDDHVKSGEPLKLKVRSIEIRDGKESVESEREQEFPGLYFYQPDALLLTKYAGLFPTCGMSFEAFLHYNNLLAWNEDCKYYYRATELKGEKWMGATGRINNLLTHISVLGYLHGDLSISDVFYKFSTGAGVAPASGPEIVRITGGLVQGRQGSSLL
;
A
#
# COMPACT_ATOMS: atom_id res chain seq x y z
N HIS A 1 -0.33 -10.70 -17.49
CA HIS A 1 0.45 -9.51 -17.92
C HIS A 1 0.97 -8.75 -16.72
N GLN A 2 2.12 -8.10 -16.84
CA GLN A 2 2.67 -7.17 -15.85
C GLN A 2 2.77 -5.76 -16.45
N ILE A 3 2.46 -4.71 -15.68
CA ILE A 3 2.57 -3.31 -16.10
C ILE A 3 3.56 -2.62 -15.17
N LEU A 4 4.62 -2.02 -15.72
CA LEU A 4 5.62 -1.27 -14.95
C LEU A 4 5.03 0.06 -14.50
N LEU A 5 5.02 0.31 -13.19
CA LEU A 5 4.47 1.53 -12.60
C LEU A 5 5.54 2.42 -11.98
N HIS A 6 6.65 1.86 -11.50
CA HIS A 6 7.73 2.64 -10.89
C HIS A 6 9.08 1.94 -11.02
N THR A 7 10.16 2.72 -11.08
CA THR A 7 11.53 2.21 -10.92
C THR A 7 12.22 3.06 -9.86
N THR A 8 12.71 2.42 -8.81
CA THR A 8 13.34 3.12 -7.67
C THR A 8 14.73 3.63 -8.03
N ALA A 9 15.26 4.53 -7.21
CA ALA A 9 16.65 4.99 -7.33
C ALA A 9 17.67 3.84 -7.23
N ASP A 10 17.32 2.77 -6.50
CA ASP A 10 18.15 1.56 -6.35
C ASP A 10 18.02 0.57 -7.53
N GLY A 11 17.20 0.91 -8.53
CA GLY A 11 16.99 0.13 -9.75
C GLY A 11 15.94 -0.98 -9.63
N GLU A 12 15.18 -1.02 -8.54
CA GLU A 12 14.10 -1.99 -8.36
C GLU A 12 12.88 -1.60 -9.19
N GLN A 13 12.19 -2.56 -9.76
CA GLN A 13 11.03 -2.32 -10.63
C GLN A 13 9.75 -2.77 -9.93
N LEU A 14 8.76 -1.88 -9.85
CA LEU A 14 7.44 -2.19 -9.31
C LEU A 14 6.42 -2.32 -10.42
N HIS A 15 5.74 -3.45 -10.43
CA HIS A 15 4.71 -3.80 -11.39
C HIS A 15 3.38 -4.10 -10.70
N ILE A 16 2.30 -4.02 -11.47
CA ILE A 16 1.06 -4.74 -11.17
C ILE A 16 0.91 -5.91 -12.13
N GLN A 17 0.43 -7.04 -11.61
CA GLN A 17 0.23 -8.27 -12.37
C GLN A 17 -1.24 -8.67 -12.41
N TYR A 18 -1.75 -8.90 -13.62
CA TYR A 18 -3.07 -9.45 -13.89
C TYR A 18 -2.97 -10.87 -14.50
N PRO A 19 -3.94 -11.76 -14.21
CA PRO A 19 -5.02 -11.59 -13.24
C PRO A 19 -4.53 -11.67 -11.78
N GLY A 20 -5.30 -11.12 -10.84
CA GLY A 20 -5.13 -11.31 -9.41
C GLY A 20 -5.84 -12.57 -8.89
N LYS A 21 -5.62 -12.93 -7.61
CA LYS A 21 -6.22 -14.12 -6.96
C LYS A 21 -7.75 -14.10 -7.00
N GLU A 22 -8.35 -12.94 -6.81
CA GLU A 22 -9.80 -12.77 -6.75
C GLU A 22 -10.42 -12.63 -8.15
N SER A 23 -9.62 -12.38 -9.18
CA SER A 23 -10.11 -12.32 -10.57
C SER A 23 -10.56 -13.67 -11.09
N GLU A 24 -9.93 -14.75 -10.63
CA GLU A 24 -10.18 -16.12 -11.11
C GLU A 24 -11.24 -16.88 -10.29
N ARG A 25 -11.90 -16.22 -9.33
CA ARG A 25 -12.99 -16.83 -8.57
C ARG A 25 -14.26 -16.96 -9.43
N TYR A 26 -15.09 -17.96 -9.11
CA TYR A 26 -16.36 -18.25 -9.78
C TYR A 26 -17.58 -17.98 -8.88
N ASP A 27 -17.42 -17.13 -7.86
CA ASP A 27 -18.46 -16.78 -6.89
C ASP A 27 -18.71 -15.25 -6.84
N ASP A 28 -19.59 -14.80 -5.94
CA ASP A 28 -19.90 -13.38 -5.71
C ASP A 28 -18.70 -12.56 -5.17
N LYS A 29 -17.60 -13.24 -4.85
CA LYS A 29 -16.33 -12.64 -4.45
C LYS A 29 -15.35 -12.51 -5.61
N GLN A 30 -15.77 -12.78 -6.85
CA GLN A 30 -14.97 -12.46 -8.03
C GLN A 30 -14.71 -10.96 -8.13
N ARG A 31 -13.45 -10.59 -8.35
CA ARG A 31 -12.98 -9.21 -8.56
C ARG A 31 -12.16 -9.14 -9.85
N PRO A 32 -12.79 -8.86 -11.01
CA PRO A 32 -12.12 -8.89 -12.31
C PRO A 32 -10.93 -7.94 -12.43
N TRP A 33 -10.91 -6.86 -11.63
CA TRP A 33 -9.83 -5.87 -11.61
C TRP A 33 -8.81 -6.07 -10.48
N ASP A 34 -8.89 -7.17 -9.74
CA ASP A 34 -7.86 -7.55 -8.77
C ASP A 34 -6.51 -7.80 -9.44
N PHE A 35 -5.43 -7.39 -8.78
CA PHE A 35 -4.06 -7.57 -9.25
C PHE A 35 -3.09 -7.84 -8.09
N PHE A 36 -1.90 -8.33 -8.42
CA PHE A 36 -0.79 -8.43 -7.47
C PHE A 36 0.22 -7.32 -7.69
N PRO A 37 0.65 -6.61 -6.64
CA PRO A 37 1.89 -5.85 -6.67
C PRO A 37 3.08 -6.81 -6.78
N ARG A 38 4.01 -6.52 -7.68
CA ARG A 38 5.23 -7.30 -7.91
C ARG A 38 6.43 -6.38 -7.84
N VAL A 39 7.47 -6.80 -7.13
CA VAL A 39 8.75 -6.09 -7.10
C VAL A 39 9.82 -6.98 -7.73
N MET A 40 10.62 -6.42 -8.63
CA MET A 40 11.89 -7.02 -9.06
C MET A 40 13.03 -6.30 -8.37
N LEU A 41 13.76 -7.07 -7.58
CA LEU A 41 15.00 -6.71 -6.93
C LEU A 41 16.17 -6.97 -7.88
N LYS A 42 17.39 -6.64 -7.45
CA LYS A 42 18.62 -6.86 -8.24
C LYS A 42 18.83 -8.33 -8.61
N ASP A 43 18.44 -9.24 -7.73
CA ASP A 43 18.63 -10.69 -7.88
C ASP A 43 17.40 -11.41 -8.46
N GLY A 44 16.40 -10.66 -8.94
CA GLY A 44 15.17 -11.20 -9.54
C GLY A 44 13.90 -10.80 -8.79
N TYR A 45 12.83 -11.57 -8.96
CA TYR A 45 11.55 -11.28 -8.30
C TYR A 45 11.67 -11.36 -6.78
N GLY A 46 11.22 -10.30 -6.11
CA GLY A 46 10.97 -10.34 -4.68
C GLY A 46 9.78 -11.25 -4.36
N LYS A 47 9.63 -11.58 -3.08
CA LYS A 47 8.48 -12.34 -2.58
C LYS A 47 7.20 -11.53 -2.74
N ASP A 48 6.08 -12.21 -2.94
CA ASP A 48 4.77 -11.59 -2.79
C ASP A 48 4.56 -11.25 -1.31
N ILE A 49 4.35 -9.96 -1.00
CA ILE A 49 4.25 -9.44 0.36
C ILE A 49 2.79 -9.14 0.67
N SER A 50 2.25 -9.75 1.74
CA SER A 50 0.94 -9.44 2.28
C SER A 50 1.02 -8.36 3.37
N PHE A 51 -0.14 -7.82 3.79
CA PHE A 51 -0.19 -6.93 4.95
C PHE A 51 0.36 -7.58 6.22
N LYS A 52 0.16 -8.90 6.39
CA LYS A 52 0.73 -9.64 7.51
C LYS A 52 2.26 -9.59 7.47
N ASP A 53 2.87 -9.83 6.31
CA ASP A 53 4.33 -9.81 6.15
C ASP A 53 4.92 -8.42 6.45
N ILE A 54 4.20 -7.36 6.08
CA ILE A 54 4.58 -5.97 6.41
C ILE A 54 4.54 -5.76 7.93
N TRP A 55 3.47 -6.20 8.60
CA TRP A 55 3.33 -6.04 10.04
C TRP A 55 4.36 -6.87 10.80
N ASP A 56 4.57 -8.14 10.41
CA ASP A 56 5.59 -9.00 10.99
C ASP A 56 6.97 -8.35 10.86
N ALA A 57 7.32 -7.84 9.68
CA ALA A 57 8.58 -7.14 9.45
C ALA A 57 8.72 -5.94 10.39
N LEU A 58 7.70 -5.07 10.49
CA LEU A 58 7.70 -3.92 11.38
C LEU A 58 7.82 -4.35 12.86
N PHE A 59 7.10 -5.38 13.29
CA PHE A 59 7.15 -5.90 14.66
C PHE A 59 8.51 -6.47 15.02
N GLU A 60 8.94 -7.50 14.29
CA GLU A 60 10.18 -8.20 14.57
C GLU A 60 11.39 -7.27 14.45
N GLY A 61 11.35 -6.34 13.48
CA GLY A 61 12.45 -5.42 13.23
C GLY A 61 12.50 -4.20 14.13
N LEU A 62 11.40 -3.77 14.77
CA LEU A 62 11.35 -2.52 15.54
C LEU A 62 11.07 -2.70 17.04
N GLU A 63 10.51 -3.83 17.48
CA GLU A 63 10.09 -4.03 18.88
C GLU A 63 11.23 -3.77 19.89
N SER A 64 12.45 -4.22 19.58
CA SER A 64 13.63 -4.05 20.43
C SER A 64 14.24 -2.65 20.42
N LYS A 65 13.96 -1.84 19.39
CA LYS A 65 14.51 -0.49 19.20
C LYS A 65 13.46 0.62 19.21
N LYS A 66 12.20 0.31 19.55
CA LYS A 66 11.07 1.25 19.48
C LYS A 66 11.27 2.57 20.24
N SER A 67 12.02 2.55 21.34
CA SER A 67 12.38 3.76 22.10
C SER A 67 13.40 4.64 21.38
N GLU A 68 14.29 4.04 20.58
CA GLU A 68 15.33 4.75 19.82
C GLU A 68 14.77 5.41 18.56
N VAL A 69 13.75 4.78 17.96
CA VAL A 69 13.11 5.23 16.71
C VAL A 69 11.74 5.87 16.91
N SER A 70 11.44 6.35 18.13
CA SER A 70 10.09 6.86 18.47
C SER A 70 9.63 7.98 17.53
N ARG A 71 10.47 8.98 17.25
CA ARG A 71 10.13 10.08 16.33
C ARG A 71 9.97 9.61 14.89
N GLU A 72 10.74 8.61 14.50
CA GLU A 72 10.72 8.00 13.18
C GLU A 72 9.44 7.20 12.99
N LEU A 73 8.95 6.47 14.00
CA LEU A 73 7.65 5.80 14.00
C LEU A 73 6.50 6.80 13.79
N GLN A 74 6.54 7.93 14.51
CA GLN A 74 5.55 9.00 14.34
C GLN A 74 5.56 9.58 12.91
N GLY A 75 6.76 9.77 12.36
CA GLY A 75 6.94 10.24 10.99
C GLY A 75 6.45 9.23 9.95
N LEU A 76 6.76 7.93 10.12
CA LEU A 76 6.26 6.87 9.24
C LEU A 76 4.72 6.77 9.28
N ALA A 77 4.12 6.93 10.46
CA ALA A 77 2.66 7.01 10.60
C ALA A 77 2.09 8.21 9.82
N ALA A 78 2.77 9.36 9.83
CA ALA A 78 2.39 10.52 9.03
C ALA A 78 2.50 10.25 7.52
N VAL A 79 3.51 9.49 7.07
CA VAL A 79 3.62 9.06 5.67
C VAL A 79 2.43 8.21 5.25
N PHE A 80 2.09 7.18 6.04
CA PHE A 80 0.94 6.33 5.74
C PHE A 80 -0.38 7.10 5.75
N PHE A 81 -0.52 8.11 6.63
CA PHE A 81 -1.66 9.01 6.59
C PHE A 81 -1.75 9.76 5.26
N ARG A 82 -0.66 10.40 4.82
CA ARG A 82 -0.63 11.13 3.55
C ARG A 82 -0.93 10.22 2.36
N MET A 83 -0.39 9.00 2.36
CA MET A 83 -0.69 7.97 1.36
C MET A 83 -2.17 7.53 1.36
N ALA A 84 -2.80 7.46 2.55
CA ALA A 84 -4.21 7.10 2.70
C ALA A 84 -5.13 8.09 1.99
N TYR A 85 -4.78 9.37 2.04
CA TYR A 85 -5.57 10.45 1.44
C TYR A 85 -5.00 10.98 0.12
N MET A 86 -3.99 10.30 -0.41
CA MET A 86 -3.35 10.60 -1.69
C MET A 86 -2.73 12.02 -1.75
N ASP A 87 -2.25 12.54 -0.63
CA ASP A 87 -1.73 13.91 -0.51
C ASP A 87 -0.44 14.14 -1.31
N ASP A 88 0.29 13.06 -1.60
CA ASP A 88 1.54 13.04 -2.35
C ASP A 88 1.36 12.38 -3.72
N HIS A 89 0.12 12.27 -4.22
CA HIS A 89 -0.13 11.69 -5.53
C HIS A 89 -0.27 12.76 -6.60
N VAL A 90 0.42 12.56 -7.71
CA VAL A 90 0.40 13.48 -8.86
C VAL A 90 -0.24 12.78 -10.04
N LYS A 91 -1.18 13.47 -10.71
CA LYS A 91 -1.80 12.97 -11.93
C LYS A 91 -0.78 13.01 -13.07
N SER A 92 -0.63 11.89 -13.77
CA SER A 92 0.20 11.82 -14.98
C SER A 92 -0.44 12.58 -16.15
N GLY A 93 0.38 12.89 -17.15
CA GLY A 93 -0.11 13.33 -18.46
C GLY A 93 -0.95 12.25 -19.16
N GLU A 94 -1.69 12.68 -20.17
CA GLU A 94 -2.56 11.83 -20.99
C GLU A 94 -2.21 12.03 -22.49
N PRO A 95 -1.94 10.96 -23.27
CA PRO A 95 -1.92 9.55 -22.86
C PRO A 95 -0.68 9.20 -22.04
N LEU A 96 -0.86 8.34 -21.04
CA LEU A 96 0.23 7.76 -20.26
C LEU A 96 0.76 6.53 -20.98
N LYS A 97 2.07 6.49 -21.26
CA LYS A 97 2.72 5.35 -21.91
C LYS A 97 3.46 4.50 -20.89
N LEU A 98 3.07 3.23 -20.74
CA LEU A 98 3.68 2.31 -19.79
C LEU A 98 4.19 1.06 -20.50
N LYS A 99 5.25 0.47 -19.93
CA LYS A 99 5.76 -0.83 -20.36
C LYS A 99 4.88 -1.95 -19.83
N VAL A 100 4.44 -2.82 -20.73
CA VAL A 100 3.61 -4.00 -20.46
C VAL A 100 4.37 -5.25 -20.88
N ARG A 101 4.48 -6.21 -19.95
CA ARG A 101 5.11 -7.51 -20.17
C ARG A 101 4.06 -8.62 -20.22
N SER A 102 4.23 -9.53 -21.16
CA SER A 102 3.57 -10.84 -21.12
C SER A 102 4.46 -11.79 -20.35
N ILE A 103 3.89 -12.44 -19.34
CA ILE A 103 4.60 -13.33 -18.44
C ILE A 103 4.04 -14.73 -18.65
N GLU A 104 4.94 -15.68 -18.84
CA GLU A 104 4.62 -17.10 -18.81
C GLU A 104 5.03 -17.67 -17.45
N ILE A 105 4.19 -18.55 -16.91
CA ILE A 105 4.47 -19.27 -15.67
C ILE A 105 4.57 -20.76 -16.01
N ARG A 106 5.78 -21.32 -15.90
CA ARG A 106 6.03 -22.77 -16.06
C ARG A 106 6.72 -23.31 -14.83
N ASP A 107 6.20 -24.39 -14.26
CA ASP A 107 6.73 -25.06 -13.06
C ASP A 107 6.98 -24.08 -11.89
N GLY A 108 6.09 -23.09 -11.72
CA GLY A 108 6.20 -22.06 -10.70
C GLY A 108 7.29 -21.01 -10.94
N LYS A 109 7.94 -21.02 -12.11
CA LYS A 109 8.91 -20.00 -12.52
C LYS A 109 8.28 -19.06 -13.54
N GLU A 110 8.53 -17.78 -13.33
CA GLU A 110 8.06 -16.72 -14.21
C GLU A 110 9.14 -16.34 -15.22
N SER A 111 8.74 -16.23 -16.49
CA SER A 111 9.59 -15.75 -17.59
C SER A 111 8.86 -14.67 -18.39
N VAL A 112 9.62 -13.69 -18.89
CA VAL A 112 9.08 -12.64 -19.77
C VAL A 112 9.07 -13.17 -21.21
N GLU A 113 7.90 -13.27 -21.82
CA GLU A 113 7.77 -13.67 -23.23
C GLU A 113 7.94 -12.49 -24.18
N SER A 114 7.35 -11.35 -23.83
CA SER A 114 7.40 -10.14 -24.63
C SER A 114 7.24 -8.89 -23.76
N GLU A 115 7.80 -7.78 -24.22
CA GLU A 115 7.61 -6.44 -23.67
C GLU A 115 7.13 -5.51 -24.79
N ARG A 116 6.16 -4.65 -24.49
CA ARG A 116 5.68 -3.60 -25.39
C ARG A 116 5.36 -2.34 -24.60
N GLU A 117 5.29 -1.22 -25.29
CA GLU A 117 4.68 -0.01 -24.75
C GLU A 117 3.18 0.01 -25.05
N GLN A 118 2.37 0.48 -24.11
CA GLN A 118 0.92 0.60 -24.27
C GLN A 118 0.44 1.93 -23.67
N GLU A 119 -0.54 2.55 -24.31
CA GLU A 119 -1.18 3.78 -23.84
C GLU A 119 -2.29 3.47 -22.83
N PHE A 120 -2.35 4.29 -21.78
CA PHE A 120 -3.31 4.26 -20.70
C PHE A 120 -3.88 5.68 -20.46
N PRO A 121 -5.07 5.78 -19.85
CA PRO A 121 -5.53 7.05 -19.29
C PRO A 121 -4.56 7.59 -18.23
N GLY A 122 -4.72 8.85 -17.86
CA GLY A 122 -3.91 9.47 -16.81
C GLY A 122 -4.18 8.82 -15.46
N LEU A 123 -3.12 8.46 -14.75
CA LEU A 123 -3.17 7.81 -13.44
C LEU A 123 -2.56 8.71 -12.37
N TYR A 124 -2.94 8.49 -11.12
CA TYR A 124 -2.35 9.18 -9.97
C TYR A 124 -1.19 8.35 -9.41
N PHE A 125 0.02 8.86 -9.53
CA PHE A 125 1.24 8.21 -9.04
C PHE A 125 1.68 8.83 -7.72
N TYR A 126 1.99 7.97 -6.74
CA TYR A 126 2.59 8.39 -5.49
C TYR A 126 4.01 8.94 -5.75
N GLN A 127 4.31 10.13 -5.23
CA GLN A 127 5.61 10.79 -5.33
C GLN A 127 6.09 11.19 -3.93
N PRO A 128 6.74 10.27 -3.19
CA PRO A 128 7.29 10.58 -1.88
C PRO A 128 8.41 11.64 -1.98
N ASP A 129 8.54 12.47 -0.95
CA ASP A 129 9.63 13.45 -0.83
C ASP A 129 11.00 12.74 -0.78
N ALA A 130 11.94 13.16 -1.62
CA ALA A 130 13.29 12.60 -1.69
C ALA A 130 14.09 12.76 -0.37
N LEU A 131 13.88 13.84 0.38
CA LEU A 131 14.47 14.03 1.71
C LEU A 131 13.92 13.01 2.70
N LEU A 132 12.65 12.67 2.58
CA LEU A 132 12.01 11.63 3.39
C LEU A 132 12.59 10.25 3.07
N LEU A 133 12.72 9.93 1.78
CA LEU A 133 13.34 8.67 1.35
C LEU A 133 14.76 8.53 1.90
N THR A 134 15.56 9.60 1.78
CA THR A 134 16.94 9.64 2.29
C THR A 134 16.97 9.49 3.81
N LYS A 135 16.10 10.20 4.53
CA LYS A 135 16.03 10.18 5.99
C LYS A 135 15.70 8.80 6.55
N TYR A 136 14.84 8.03 5.88
CA TYR A 136 14.35 6.74 6.36
C TYR A 136 14.99 5.52 5.70
N ALA A 137 15.92 5.74 4.76
CA ALA A 137 16.70 4.68 4.15
C ALA A 137 17.42 3.83 5.22
N GLY A 138 17.13 2.53 5.23
CA GLY A 138 17.74 1.56 6.16
C GLY A 138 17.26 1.61 7.61
N LEU A 139 16.36 2.53 7.99
CA LEU A 139 15.86 2.59 9.37
C LEU A 139 14.80 1.52 9.66
N PHE A 140 13.93 1.28 8.68
CA PHE A 140 12.80 0.39 8.81
C PHE A 140 13.04 -0.95 8.11
N PRO A 141 12.48 -2.03 8.65
CA PRO A 141 12.45 -3.32 7.97
C PRO A 141 11.48 -3.23 6.77
N THR A 142 12.01 -3.46 5.57
CA THR A 142 11.33 -3.23 4.29
C THR A 142 11.12 -4.54 3.52
N CYS A 143 11.02 -5.68 4.21
CA CYS A 143 10.80 -6.99 3.57
C CYS A 143 11.82 -7.33 2.46
N GLY A 144 13.05 -6.81 2.55
CA GLY A 144 14.13 -7.06 1.58
C GLY A 144 14.17 -6.13 0.36
N MET A 145 13.33 -5.07 0.31
CA MET A 145 13.39 -4.03 -0.73
C MET A 145 13.91 -2.70 -0.18
N SER A 146 14.19 -1.70 -1.01
CA SER A 146 14.51 -0.35 -0.53
C SER A 146 13.31 0.28 0.20
N PHE A 147 13.55 1.34 0.97
CA PHE A 147 12.45 2.07 1.60
C PHE A 147 11.51 2.72 0.57
N GLU A 148 12.05 3.18 -0.55
CA GLU A 148 11.27 3.69 -1.67
C GLU A 148 10.35 2.59 -2.24
N ALA A 149 10.92 1.43 -2.59
CA ALA A 149 10.13 0.30 -3.08
C ALA A 149 9.06 -0.11 -2.06
N PHE A 150 9.37 -0.10 -0.77
CA PHE A 150 8.44 -0.45 0.29
C PHE A 150 7.21 0.48 0.33
N LEU A 151 7.41 1.80 0.21
CA LEU A 151 6.30 2.75 0.17
C LEU A 151 5.46 2.59 -1.10
N HIS A 152 6.10 2.44 -2.26
CA HIS A 152 5.38 2.19 -3.50
C HIS A 152 4.62 0.86 -3.48
N TYR A 153 5.19 -0.20 -2.91
CA TYR A 153 4.52 -1.51 -2.77
C TYR A 153 3.28 -1.40 -1.89
N ASN A 154 3.37 -0.72 -0.74
CA ASN A 154 2.23 -0.41 0.11
C ASN A 154 1.15 0.41 -0.63
N ASN A 155 1.56 1.38 -1.44
CA ASN A 155 0.64 2.15 -2.28
C ASN A 155 -0.09 1.27 -3.31
N LEU A 156 0.59 0.27 -3.89
CA LEU A 156 -0.01 -0.67 -4.84
C LEU A 156 -0.95 -1.66 -4.16
N LEU A 157 -0.62 -2.14 -2.95
CA LEU A 157 -1.54 -2.94 -2.14
C LEU A 157 -2.82 -2.15 -1.83
N ALA A 158 -2.68 -0.90 -1.40
CA ALA A 158 -3.82 -0.01 -1.15
C ALA A 158 -4.65 0.26 -2.41
N TRP A 159 -4.00 0.43 -3.56
CA TRP A 159 -4.69 0.59 -4.84
C TRP A 159 -5.43 -0.68 -5.27
N ASN A 160 -4.87 -1.87 -5.06
CA ASN A 160 -5.59 -3.11 -5.35
C ASN A 160 -6.89 -3.20 -4.54
N GLU A 161 -6.84 -2.81 -3.27
CA GLU A 161 -8.02 -2.74 -2.42
C GLU A 161 -9.04 -1.73 -2.94
N ASP A 162 -8.61 -0.54 -3.38
CA ASP A 162 -9.49 0.43 -4.05
C ASP A 162 -10.20 -0.19 -5.27
N CYS A 163 -9.50 -0.92 -6.14
CA CYS A 163 -10.08 -1.59 -7.30
C CYS A 163 -11.18 -2.60 -6.90
N LYS A 164 -10.94 -3.40 -5.85
CA LYS A 164 -11.92 -4.38 -5.35
C LYS A 164 -13.17 -3.70 -4.79
N TYR A 165 -12.99 -2.67 -3.98
CA TYR A 165 -14.10 -1.98 -3.32
C TYR A 165 -14.88 -1.08 -4.27
N TYR A 166 -14.20 -0.47 -5.25
CA TYR A 166 -14.84 0.25 -6.35
C TYR A 166 -15.73 -0.68 -7.15
N TYR A 167 -15.21 -1.80 -7.68
CA TYR A 167 -15.99 -2.79 -8.42
C TYR A 167 -17.19 -3.31 -7.61
N ARG A 168 -16.99 -3.63 -6.33
CA ARG A 168 -18.07 -4.09 -5.45
C ARG A 168 -19.19 -3.05 -5.32
N ALA A 169 -18.84 -1.76 -5.21
CA ALA A 169 -19.83 -0.70 -5.08
C ALA A 169 -20.55 -0.44 -6.42
N THR A 170 -19.80 -0.23 -7.50
CA THR A 170 -20.37 0.21 -8.77
C THR A 170 -20.99 -0.93 -9.56
N GLU A 171 -20.27 -2.03 -9.77
CA GLU A 171 -20.70 -3.10 -10.67
C GLU A 171 -21.64 -4.10 -9.98
N LEU A 172 -21.40 -4.41 -8.70
CA LEU A 172 -22.21 -5.40 -7.98
C LEU A 172 -23.42 -4.81 -7.26
N LYS A 173 -23.32 -3.57 -6.76
CA LYS A 173 -24.39 -2.92 -6.00
C LYS A 173 -25.07 -1.77 -6.74
N GLY A 174 -24.48 -1.24 -7.81
CA GLY A 174 -25.00 -0.05 -8.49
C GLY A 174 -24.92 1.22 -7.64
N GLU A 175 -24.03 1.26 -6.65
CA GLU A 175 -23.84 2.39 -5.73
C GLU A 175 -22.62 3.22 -6.12
N LYS A 176 -22.64 4.52 -5.79
CA LYS A 176 -21.45 5.37 -5.91
C LYS A 176 -20.41 4.94 -4.86
N TRP A 177 -19.19 4.68 -5.29
CA TRP A 177 -18.08 4.46 -4.37
C TRP A 177 -17.62 5.80 -3.76
N MET A 178 -17.65 5.89 -2.43
CA MET A 178 -17.35 7.12 -1.69
C MET A 178 -15.86 7.24 -1.29
N GLY A 179 -15.00 6.32 -1.73
CA GLY A 179 -13.55 6.35 -1.43
C GLY A 179 -13.15 6.08 0.03
N ALA A 180 -14.10 5.88 0.95
CA ALA A 180 -13.83 5.65 2.37
C ALA A 180 -13.31 4.23 2.70
N THR A 181 -13.50 3.25 1.80
CA THR A 181 -13.13 1.84 2.01
C THR A 181 -12.17 1.39 0.92
N GLY A 182 -11.16 0.61 1.29
CA GLY A 182 -10.03 0.24 0.43
C GLY A 182 -8.74 0.79 1.01
N ARG A 183 -8.09 1.70 0.29
CA ARG A 183 -6.86 2.39 0.69
C ARG A 183 -6.91 2.98 2.10
N ILE A 184 -7.93 3.78 2.40
CA ILE A 184 -8.02 4.51 3.68
C ILE A 184 -7.98 3.52 4.85
N ASN A 185 -8.88 2.54 4.88
CA ASN A 185 -8.92 1.58 6.00
C ASN A 185 -7.62 0.77 6.13
N ASN A 186 -7.03 0.34 5.01
CA ASN A 186 -5.81 -0.46 5.02
C ASN A 186 -4.61 0.36 5.51
N LEU A 187 -4.40 1.57 4.99
CA LEU A 187 -3.26 2.40 5.40
C LEU A 187 -3.44 2.99 6.81
N LEU A 188 -4.67 3.33 7.22
CA LEU A 188 -4.94 3.70 8.61
C LEU A 188 -4.76 2.52 9.59
N THR A 189 -4.86 1.27 9.11
CA THR A 189 -4.52 0.08 9.93
C THR A 189 -3.02 0.02 10.22
N HIS A 190 -2.17 0.42 9.26
CA HIS A 190 -0.72 0.53 9.50
C HIS A 190 -0.43 1.55 10.60
N ILE A 191 -1.18 2.66 10.65
CA ILE A 191 -1.05 3.66 11.72
C ILE A 191 -1.42 3.06 13.08
N SER A 192 -2.48 2.25 13.20
CA SER A 192 -2.79 1.57 14.47
C SER A 192 -1.69 0.60 14.90
N VAL A 193 -1.10 -0.15 13.95
CA VAL A 193 0.04 -1.03 14.23
C VAL A 193 1.25 -0.24 14.75
N LEU A 194 1.58 0.89 14.09
CA LEU A 194 2.64 1.79 14.55
C LEU A 194 2.30 2.44 15.89
N GLY A 195 1.03 2.76 16.15
CA GLY A 195 0.57 3.29 17.43
C GLY A 195 0.77 2.31 18.58
N TYR A 196 0.56 1.02 18.34
CA TYR A 196 0.90 0.00 19.33
C TYR A 196 2.42 -0.14 19.53
N LEU A 197 3.21 -0.16 18.45
CA LEU A 197 4.68 -0.15 18.54
C LEU A 197 5.23 1.07 19.29
N HIS A 198 4.61 2.24 19.09
CA HIS A 198 4.99 3.47 19.77
C HIS A 198 4.53 3.52 21.24
N GLY A 199 3.51 2.73 21.61
CA GLY A 199 2.91 2.70 22.95
C GLY A 199 1.68 3.61 23.13
N ASP A 200 1.16 4.20 22.05
CA ASP A 200 -0.04 5.04 22.05
C ASP A 200 -1.35 4.24 22.01
N LEU A 201 -1.26 2.95 21.66
CA LEU A 201 -2.37 2.01 21.66
C LEU A 201 -1.97 0.75 22.43
N SER A 202 -2.91 0.17 23.17
CA SER A 202 -2.72 -1.16 23.72
C SER A 202 -3.00 -2.23 22.66
N ILE A 203 -2.46 -3.44 22.88
CA ILE A 203 -2.78 -4.58 22.01
C ILE A 203 -4.28 -4.89 22.00
N SER A 204 -4.97 -4.68 23.13
CA SER A 204 -6.41 -4.85 23.27
C SER A 204 -7.20 -3.88 22.37
N ASP A 205 -6.74 -2.64 22.24
CA ASP A 205 -7.36 -1.66 21.33
C ASP A 205 -7.27 -2.13 19.89
N VAL A 206 -6.08 -2.62 19.48
CA VAL A 206 -5.83 -3.12 18.13
C VAL A 206 -6.69 -4.36 17.84
N PHE A 207 -6.75 -5.33 18.75
CA PHE A 207 -7.57 -6.53 18.59
C PHE A 207 -9.07 -6.24 18.58
N TYR A 208 -9.55 -5.35 19.44
CA TYR A 208 -10.95 -4.94 19.45
C TYR A 208 -11.36 -4.35 18.11
N LYS A 209 -10.51 -3.50 17.52
CA LYS A 209 -10.74 -2.95 16.18
C LYS A 209 -10.71 -4.01 15.09
N PHE A 210 -9.74 -4.92 15.07
CA PHE A 210 -9.71 -5.99 14.08
C PHE A 210 -10.94 -6.90 14.12
N SER A 211 -11.41 -7.20 15.34
CA SER A 211 -12.61 -8.01 15.57
C SER A 211 -13.87 -7.32 15.05
N THR A 212 -14.02 -6.02 15.33
CA THR A 212 -15.22 -5.24 14.94
C THR A 212 -15.16 -4.70 13.51
N GLY A 213 -13.95 -4.53 12.96
CA GLY A 213 -13.67 -3.94 11.66
C GLY A 213 -13.56 -4.94 10.51
N ALA A 214 -14.01 -6.18 10.70
CA ALA A 214 -13.96 -7.23 9.68
C ALA A 214 -12.55 -7.45 9.09
N GLY A 215 -11.53 -7.49 9.95
CA GLY A 215 -10.15 -7.76 9.55
C GLY A 215 -9.28 -6.53 9.24
N VAL A 216 -9.79 -5.32 9.48
CA VAL A 216 -8.99 -4.08 9.50
C VAL A 216 -9.11 -3.37 10.85
N ALA A 217 -8.12 -2.54 11.19
CA ALA A 217 -8.09 -1.77 12.44
C ALA A 217 -7.69 -0.30 12.20
N PRO A 218 -8.47 0.47 11.43
CA PRO A 218 -8.11 1.85 11.09
C PRO A 218 -7.97 2.74 12.34
N ALA A 219 -6.91 3.56 12.37
CA ALA A 219 -6.76 4.61 13.38
C ALA A 219 -7.81 5.71 13.19
N SER A 220 -8.45 6.12 14.28
CA SER A 220 -9.38 7.25 14.31
C SER A 220 -8.65 8.60 14.27
N GLY A 221 -9.38 9.68 13.98
CA GLY A 221 -8.82 11.04 13.95
C GLY A 221 -8.00 11.41 15.20
N PRO A 222 -8.53 11.25 16.42
CA PRO A 222 -7.77 11.52 17.66
C PRO A 222 -6.53 10.64 17.82
N GLU A 223 -6.60 9.38 17.39
CA GLU A 223 -5.45 8.46 17.46
C GLU A 223 -4.39 8.84 16.44
N ILE A 224 -4.76 9.23 15.22
CA ILE A 224 -3.83 9.73 14.20
C ILE A 224 -3.04 10.92 14.74
N VAL A 225 -3.72 11.91 15.34
CA VAL A 225 -3.05 13.09 15.92
C VAL A 225 -2.05 12.67 17.00
N ARG A 226 -2.45 11.75 17.89
CA ARG A 226 -1.59 11.24 18.96
C ARG A 226 -0.39 10.46 18.43
N ILE A 227 -0.63 9.45 17.59
CA ILE A 227 0.37 8.53 17.02
C ILE A 227 1.37 9.26 16.13
N THR A 228 0.95 10.32 15.44
CA THR A 228 1.86 11.12 14.61
C THR A 228 2.57 12.23 15.39
N GLY A 229 2.40 12.32 16.72
CA GLY A 229 2.97 13.40 17.53
C GLY A 229 2.52 14.79 17.09
N GLY A 230 1.32 14.91 16.51
CA GLY A 230 0.79 16.16 15.97
C GLY A 230 1.34 16.58 14.61
N LEU A 231 2.18 15.77 13.94
CA LEU A 231 2.65 16.03 12.57
C LEU A 231 1.48 16.11 11.57
N VAL A 232 0.41 15.37 11.87
CA VAL A 232 -0.85 15.44 11.14
C VAL A 232 -1.91 16.00 12.10
N GLN A 233 -2.53 17.11 11.72
CA GLN A 233 -3.77 17.54 12.35
C GLN A 233 -4.91 16.77 11.69
N GLY A 234 -5.73 16.09 12.50
CA GLY A 234 -6.80 15.25 11.98
C GLY A 234 -7.68 16.02 10.99
N ARG A 235 -7.96 15.42 9.83
CA ARG A 235 -8.99 15.96 8.95
C ARG A 235 -10.31 15.81 9.69
N GLN A 236 -10.91 16.93 10.13
CA GLN A 236 -12.29 16.90 10.56
C GLN A 236 -13.09 16.28 9.42
N GLY A 237 -13.93 15.28 9.75
CA GLY A 237 -14.66 14.50 8.77
C GLY A 237 -15.43 15.42 7.83
N SER A 238 -14.87 15.67 6.66
CA SER A 238 -15.64 16.12 5.51
C SER A 238 -16.31 14.88 4.96
N SER A 239 -17.57 14.69 5.38
CA SER A 239 -18.55 14.28 4.38
C SER A 239 -18.38 15.19 3.16
N LEU A 240 -18.59 14.62 1.96
CA LEU A 240 -18.53 15.23 0.63
C LEU A 240 -17.28 14.87 -0.19
N LEU A 241 -17.39 13.75 -0.90
CA LEU A 241 -17.32 13.76 -2.37
C LEU A 241 -18.57 13.09 -2.97
#